data_AF-E1SVY3-F1
#
_entry.id   AF-E1SVY3-F1
#
_cell.length_a   1.000
_cell.length_b   1.000
_cell.length_c   1.000
_cell.angle_alpha   90.00
_cell.angle_beta   90.00
_cell.angle_gamma   90.00
#
_symmetry.space_group_name_H-M   'P 1'
#
loop_
_entity.id
_entity.type
_entity.pdbx_description
1 polymer ?
#
loop_
_entity_poly.entity_id
_entity_poly.type
_entity_poly.pdbx_seq_one_letter_code
_entity_poly.pdbx_strand_id
1 'polypeptide(L)'
;MSKLKYFFPDSQDFVDPSFDFLKETRNEHRVRQRDDLYPHEVFKRDYSFPYDGMLVSKAVVDGLGNGESKYTRAQRLRFYRAKMKRFFRLPESMMSMGDCGAFTYVNQENPPYTVEEIIDFYEDSQFDFGVSLDHIVFGYDTPKKIIEGEQLEECKRRQALTLDLAEEFLAKSKGAHFQPFGVAHGWNKETYAESVRALLKMGYTRITMGGMVPLKDAQLLETLQEVKSLLKPDTKVHLLGIARPKYFQDFMSLGVTSIDSTTPLQQAFKDKKNNFHVMDGEAYVALRVPQLDGNVTLSRKIKSGEVDQDVARVLERSALKALRAYGKCEISTEEALETLMAYEKLHAGNEKAEKIRSSYLRTLQERPWEQCGCDVCKSIGINVVIFRGAERNRRRGFHNIQVLYRKLQQTVATAQVTI
;
A
#
# COMPACT_ATOMS: atom_id res chain seq x y z
N MET A 1 -20.96 2.34 17.30
CA MET A 1 -19.50 2.47 17.08
C MET A 1 -19.24 3.01 15.68
N SER A 2 -18.24 3.89 15.48
CA SER A 2 -17.89 4.34 14.12
C SER A 2 -17.20 3.21 13.36
N LYS A 3 -17.65 2.93 12.13
CA LYS A 3 -17.02 1.98 11.21
C LYS A 3 -15.55 2.35 10.97
N LEU A 4 -14.63 1.39 11.12
CA LEU A 4 -13.23 1.54 10.71
C LEU A 4 -13.17 1.76 9.20
N LYS A 5 -12.53 2.84 8.75
CA LYS A 5 -12.41 3.16 7.32
C LYS A 5 -11.02 2.82 6.78
N TYR A 6 -10.94 2.37 5.54
CA TYR A 6 -9.68 2.11 4.86
C TYR A 6 -9.43 3.12 3.73
N PHE A 7 -8.31 3.82 3.79
CA PHE A 7 -7.80 4.68 2.72
C PHE A 7 -6.68 3.97 1.96
N PHE A 8 -6.75 3.94 0.64
CA PHE A 8 -5.66 3.43 -0.19
C PHE A 8 -4.73 4.57 -0.62
N PRO A 9 -3.43 4.57 -0.23
CA PRO A 9 -2.47 5.55 -0.71
C PRO A 9 -2.11 5.29 -2.17
N ASP A 10 -2.52 6.15 -3.09
CA ASP A 10 -2.18 6.00 -4.51
C ASP A 10 -0.78 6.56 -4.81
N SER A 11 -0.06 5.87 -5.69
CA SER A 11 1.21 6.35 -6.21
C SER A 11 1.40 6.09 -7.71
N GLN A 12 0.36 6.37 -8.50
CA GLN A 12 0.22 6.01 -9.93
C GLN A 12 0.00 4.50 -10.14
N ASP A 13 -0.89 3.94 -9.33
CA ASP A 13 -1.20 2.52 -9.27
C ASP A 13 -2.47 2.21 -10.07
N PHE A 14 -2.27 1.89 -11.35
CA PHE A 14 -3.32 1.55 -12.31
C PHE A 14 -2.86 0.43 -13.25
N VAL A 15 -3.81 -0.19 -13.94
CA VAL A 15 -3.60 -1.31 -14.85
C VAL A 15 -4.19 -1.05 -16.22
N ASP A 16 -3.56 -1.60 -17.25
CA ASP A 16 -3.93 -1.42 -18.64
C ASP A 16 -4.98 -2.44 -19.07
N PRO A 17 -6.24 -2.07 -19.34
CA PRO A 17 -7.27 -3.01 -19.75
C PRO A 17 -7.02 -3.63 -21.13
N SER A 18 -6.15 -3.05 -21.96
CA SER A 18 -5.82 -3.56 -23.29
C SER A 18 -4.69 -4.59 -23.32
N PHE A 19 -4.08 -4.90 -22.18
CA PHE A 19 -2.91 -5.77 -22.13
C PHE A 19 -3.25 -7.22 -22.51
N ASP A 20 -2.57 -7.73 -23.53
CA ASP A 20 -2.67 -9.11 -24.01
C ASP A 20 -1.65 -9.98 -23.26
N PHE A 21 -2.12 -10.82 -22.33
CA PHE A 21 -1.27 -11.73 -21.56
C PHE A 21 -0.69 -12.90 -22.38
N LEU A 22 -1.21 -13.16 -23.58
CA LEU A 22 -0.66 -14.16 -24.49
C LEU A 22 0.56 -13.61 -25.24
N LYS A 23 0.40 -12.39 -25.80
CA LYS A 23 1.42 -11.71 -26.60
C LYS A 23 2.38 -10.85 -25.79
N GLU A 24 2.05 -10.54 -24.53
CA GLU A 24 2.77 -9.60 -23.66
C GLU A 24 2.83 -8.17 -24.24
N THR A 25 1.78 -7.77 -24.97
CA THR A 25 1.68 -6.48 -25.66
C THR A 25 0.52 -5.66 -25.11
N ARG A 26 0.54 -4.36 -25.38
CA ARG A 26 -0.55 -3.42 -25.08
C ARG A 26 -0.93 -2.63 -26.32
N ASN A 27 -2.08 -1.96 -26.29
CA ASN A 27 -2.44 -1.02 -27.34
C ASN A 27 -1.39 0.09 -27.46
N GLU A 28 -0.84 0.29 -28.65
CA GLU A 28 0.20 1.29 -28.94
C GLU A 28 -0.31 2.74 -28.80
N HIS A 29 -1.62 2.94 -28.96
CA HIS A 29 -2.27 4.25 -28.83
C HIS A 29 -2.72 4.56 -27.39
N ARG A 30 -2.44 3.67 -26.43
CA ARG A 30 -2.80 3.84 -25.03
C ARG A 30 -2.16 5.09 -24.43
N VAL A 31 -2.97 5.91 -23.80
CA VAL A 31 -2.52 7.01 -22.97
C VAL A 31 -2.56 6.60 -21.50
N ARG A 32 -1.37 6.42 -20.92
CA ARG A 32 -1.18 6.02 -19.52
C ARG A 32 -2.02 6.89 -18.56
N GLN A 33 -2.58 6.26 -17.53
CA GLN A 33 -3.54 6.79 -16.56
C GLN A 33 -4.93 7.14 -17.15
N ARG A 34 -5.01 7.67 -18.38
CA ARG A 34 -6.29 8.06 -18.98
C ARG A 34 -7.11 6.84 -19.38
N ASP A 35 -6.44 5.90 -20.03
CA ASP A 35 -7.05 4.67 -20.53
C ASP A 35 -6.85 3.50 -19.57
N ASP A 36 -6.10 3.73 -18.48
CA ASP A 36 -5.87 2.73 -17.43
C ASP A 36 -6.94 2.78 -16.36
N LEU A 37 -7.12 1.65 -15.67
CA LEU A 37 -8.07 1.48 -14.57
C LEU A 37 -7.37 1.57 -13.22
N TYR A 38 -7.91 2.40 -12.33
CA TYR A 38 -7.57 2.40 -10.91
C TYR A 38 -8.18 1.17 -10.20
N PRO A 39 -7.72 0.81 -8.98
CA PRO A 39 -8.24 -0.38 -8.29
C PRO A 39 -9.76 -0.36 -8.12
N HIS A 40 -10.34 0.81 -7.82
CA HIS A 40 -11.80 0.97 -7.65
C HIS A 40 -12.59 0.94 -8.97
N GLU A 41 -11.92 0.95 -10.12
CA GLU A 41 -12.53 0.79 -11.44
C GLU A 41 -12.42 -0.63 -11.98
N VAL A 42 -11.52 -1.45 -11.40
CA VAL A 42 -11.32 -2.84 -11.82
C VAL A 42 -12.42 -3.77 -11.30
N PHE A 43 -12.94 -3.50 -10.10
CA PHE A 43 -14.00 -4.31 -9.50
C PHE A 43 -15.37 -3.77 -9.91
N LYS A 44 -16.22 -4.63 -10.47
CA LYS A 44 -17.58 -4.29 -10.91
C LYS A 44 -18.51 -4.17 -9.69
N ARG A 45 -19.65 -3.50 -9.88
CA ARG A 45 -20.63 -3.14 -8.82
C ARG A 45 -21.18 -4.31 -8.00
N ASP A 46 -21.08 -5.54 -8.49
CA ASP A 46 -21.43 -6.76 -7.71
C ASP A 46 -20.47 -6.96 -6.50
N TYR A 47 -19.32 -6.27 -6.52
CA TYR A 47 -18.35 -6.21 -5.43
C TYR A 47 -18.30 -4.78 -4.85
N SER A 48 -18.15 -4.68 -3.53
CA SER A 48 -17.87 -3.39 -2.90
C SER A 48 -16.55 -2.81 -3.40
N PHE A 49 -16.45 -1.48 -3.48
CA PHE A 49 -15.18 -0.80 -3.76
C PHE A 49 -14.09 -1.32 -2.81
N PRO A 50 -12.84 -1.46 -3.26
CA PRO A 50 -11.79 -2.12 -2.48
C PRO A 50 -11.25 -1.26 -1.30
N TYR A 51 -11.84 -0.10 -1.02
CA TYR A 51 -11.52 0.81 0.07
C TYR A 51 -12.61 1.90 0.21
N ASP A 52 -12.64 2.60 1.34
CA ASP A 52 -13.58 3.70 1.61
C ASP A 52 -13.07 5.06 1.10
N GLY A 53 -11.76 5.20 0.91
CA GLY A 53 -11.15 6.46 0.48
C GLY A 53 -9.79 6.28 -0.20
N MET A 54 -9.29 7.37 -0.79
CA MET A 54 -7.97 7.45 -1.39
C MET A 54 -7.11 8.49 -0.66
N LEU A 55 -5.87 8.12 -0.36
CA LEU A 55 -4.87 9.03 0.21
C LEU A 55 -3.87 9.42 -0.88
N VAL A 56 -3.53 10.70 -0.99
CA VAL A 56 -2.54 11.21 -1.95
C VAL A 56 -1.62 12.19 -1.26
N SER A 57 -0.30 11.97 -1.39
CA SER A 57 0.67 12.84 -0.75
C SER A 57 1.25 13.90 -1.68
N LYS A 58 1.50 15.10 -1.15
CA LYS A 58 2.15 16.20 -1.87
C LYS A 58 3.51 15.76 -2.40
N ALA A 59 4.33 15.08 -1.62
CA ALA A 59 5.64 14.60 -2.07
C ALA A 59 5.56 13.63 -3.27
N VAL A 60 4.49 12.84 -3.39
CA VAL A 60 4.28 11.98 -4.57
C VAL A 60 3.86 12.79 -5.79
N VAL A 61 3.04 13.82 -5.61
CA VAL A 61 2.52 14.67 -6.69
C VAL A 61 3.56 15.68 -7.14
N ASP A 62 4.10 16.51 -6.26
CA ASP A 62 4.99 17.62 -6.60
C ASP A 62 6.47 17.23 -6.61
N GLY A 63 6.85 16.21 -5.83
CA GLY A 63 8.26 15.89 -5.57
C GLY A 63 8.90 16.87 -4.58
N LEU A 64 10.14 16.61 -4.21
CA LEU A 64 10.88 17.40 -3.22
C LEU A 64 11.61 18.59 -3.86
N GLY A 65 10.91 19.54 -4.50
CA GLY A 65 11.45 20.79 -5.08
C GLY A 65 12.47 20.64 -6.24
N ASN A 66 13.52 19.84 -6.03
CA ASN A 66 14.63 19.51 -6.92
C ASN A 66 14.66 18.01 -7.33
N GLY A 67 13.73 17.19 -6.81
CA GLY A 67 13.66 15.74 -7.07
C GLY A 67 12.67 15.33 -8.17
N GLU A 68 12.87 14.15 -8.77
CA GLU A 68 11.89 13.56 -9.69
C GLU A 68 10.60 13.19 -8.95
N SER A 69 9.51 13.90 -9.26
CA SER A 69 8.15 13.51 -8.88
C SER A 69 7.72 12.24 -9.62
N LYS A 70 6.87 11.41 -8.99
CA LYS A 70 6.21 10.29 -9.68
C LYS A 70 5.26 10.76 -10.79
N TYR A 71 4.78 12.00 -10.70
CA TYR A 71 3.90 12.63 -11.67
C TYR A 71 4.72 13.48 -12.62
N THR A 72 4.57 13.24 -13.92
CA THR A 72 5.10 14.14 -14.95
C THR A 72 4.48 15.52 -14.82
N ARG A 73 5.14 16.57 -15.34
CA ARG A 73 4.61 17.95 -15.33
C ARG A 73 3.19 18.03 -15.91
N ALA A 74 2.92 17.33 -17.01
CA ALA A 74 1.59 17.29 -17.63
C ALA A 74 0.54 16.64 -16.70
N GLN A 75 0.90 15.56 -16.00
CA GLN A 75 0.01 14.93 -15.03
C GLN A 75 -0.25 15.82 -13.82
N ARG A 76 0.75 16.53 -13.29
CA ARG A 76 0.57 17.50 -12.19
C ARG A 76 -0.39 18.63 -12.57
N LEU A 77 -0.17 19.28 -13.72
CA LEU A 77 -1.05 20.34 -14.21
C LEU A 77 -2.49 19.86 -14.44
N ARG A 78 -2.67 18.60 -14.85
CA ARG A 78 -3.99 18.01 -14.96
C ARG A 78 -4.58 17.67 -13.59
N PHE A 79 -3.77 17.20 -12.64
CA PHE A 79 -4.18 16.93 -11.26
C PHE A 79 -4.78 18.18 -10.62
N TYR A 80 -4.06 19.30 -10.59
CA TYR A 80 -4.57 20.55 -10.02
C TYR A 80 -5.83 21.09 -10.74
N ARG A 81 -5.90 20.94 -12.07
CA ARG A 81 -7.07 21.39 -12.84
C ARG A 81 -8.30 20.51 -12.65
N ALA A 82 -8.12 19.19 -12.63
CA ALA A 82 -9.19 18.23 -12.52
C ALA A 82 -9.59 17.98 -11.06
N LYS A 83 -8.68 18.23 -10.12
CA LYS A 83 -8.84 18.00 -8.69
C LYS A 83 -9.01 16.52 -8.36
N MET A 84 -9.10 16.17 -7.07
CA MET A 84 -9.09 14.79 -6.60
C MET A 84 -10.14 13.90 -7.28
N LYS A 85 -11.42 14.27 -7.18
CA LYS A 85 -12.54 13.43 -7.65
C LYS A 85 -12.45 13.10 -9.15
N ARG A 86 -12.23 14.11 -10.00
CA ARG A 86 -12.21 13.91 -11.46
C ARG A 86 -10.88 13.34 -11.96
N PHE A 87 -9.75 13.69 -11.35
CA PHE A 87 -8.45 13.16 -11.79
C PHE A 87 -8.37 11.64 -11.58
N PHE A 88 -8.81 11.17 -10.41
CA PHE A 88 -8.80 9.76 -10.04
C PHE A 88 -10.09 9.01 -10.39
N ARG A 89 -11.10 9.71 -10.94
CA ARG A 89 -12.43 9.15 -11.26
C ARG A 89 -13.08 8.47 -10.04
N LEU A 90 -12.92 9.09 -8.88
CA LEU A 90 -13.43 8.55 -7.62
C LEU A 90 -14.96 8.51 -7.64
N PRO A 91 -15.58 7.41 -7.17
CA PRO A 91 -17.00 7.38 -6.88
C PRO A 91 -17.40 8.51 -5.91
N GLU A 92 -18.62 9.03 -6.01
CA GLU A 92 -19.09 10.14 -5.16
C GLU A 92 -18.94 9.83 -3.67
N SER A 93 -19.25 8.58 -3.28
CA SER A 93 -19.18 8.09 -1.89
C SER A 93 -17.76 7.93 -1.34
N MET A 94 -16.73 7.95 -2.18
CA MET A 94 -15.35 7.66 -1.77
C MET A 94 -14.65 8.93 -1.27
N MET A 95 -14.10 8.89 -0.06
CA MET A 95 -13.41 10.03 0.54
C MET A 95 -11.99 10.23 -0.01
N SER A 96 -11.44 11.42 0.17
CA SER A 96 -10.09 11.80 -0.20
C SER A 96 -9.33 12.37 0.99
N MET A 97 -8.08 11.95 1.17
CA MET A 97 -7.21 12.41 2.25
C MET A 97 -5.87 12.87 1.69
N GLY A 98 -5.49 14.10 2.03
CA GLY A 98 -4.21 14.70 1.67
C GLY A 98 -3.16 14.39 2.73
N ASP A 99 -1.96 14.05 2.28
CA ASP A 99 -0.78 13.81 3.13
C ASP A 99 0.40 14.67 2.65
N CYS A 100 1.32 15.02 3.54
CA CYS A 100 2.55 15.74 3.21
C CYS A 100 3.59 14.83 2.54
N GLY A 101 3.54 13.52 2.86
CA GLY A 101 4.47 12.50 2.38
C GLY A 101 5.80 12.46 3.13
N ALA A 102 5.76 12.60 4.47
CA ALA A 102 6.93 12.72 5.35
C ALA A 102 7.98 11.59 5.23
N PHE A 103 7.58 10.40 4.80
CA PHE A 103 8.51 9.31 4.47
C PHE A 103 9.55 9.70 3.40
N THR A 104 9.20 10.64 2.51
CA THR A 104 10.06 11.04 1.39
C THR A 104 11.19 11.95 1.83
N TYR A 105 11.00 12.73 2.90
CA TYR A 105 11.94 13.73 3.39
C TYR A 105 12.44 13.47 4.82
N VAL A 106 12.24 12.26 5.35
CA VAL A 106 12.64 11.90 6.73
C VAL A 106 14.12 12.09 7.06
N ASN A 107 14.97 12.09 6.02
CA ASN A 107 16.42 12.31 6.13
C ASN A 107 16.81 13.79 6.00
N GLN A 108 15.86 14.70 5.77
CA GLN A 108 16.10 16.14 5.79
C GLN A 108 16.01 16.65 7.23
N GLU A 109 16.72 17.75 7.51
CA GLU A 109 16.70 18.37 8.83
C GLU A 109 15.29 18.90 9.19
N ASN A 110 14.63 19.53 8.21
CA ASN A 110 13.30 20.12 8.33
C ASN A 110 12.42 19.67 7.14
N PRO A 111 11.09 19.70 7.27
CA PRO A 111 10.21 19.45 6.14
C PRO A 111 10.47 20.45 4.99
N PRO A 112 10.36 20.01 3.73
CA PRO A 112 10.70 20.83 2.55
C PRO A 112 9.58 21.78 2.11
N TYR A 113 8.48 21.82 2.86
CA TYR A 113 7.29 22.60 2.54
C TYR A 113 6.93 23.49 3.72
N THR A 114 6.27 24.60 3.44
CA THR A 114 5.59 25.43 4.43
C THR A 114 4.19 24.90 4.72
N VAL A 115 3.59 25.36 5.82
CA VAL A 115 2.19 25.06 6.18
C VAL A 115 1.24 25.53 5.10
N GLU A 116 1.45 26.73 4.54
CA GLU A 116 0.66 27.30 3.46
C GLU A 116 0.69 26.45 2.19
N GLU A 117 1.88 26.02 1.74
CA GLU A 117 1.98 25.17 0.54
C GLU A 117 1.26 23.83 0.67
N ILE A 118 1.09 23.34 1.90
CA ILE A 118 0.33 22.12 2.22
C ILE A 118 -1.17 22.41 2.22
N ILE A 119 -1.60 23.53 2.82
CA ILE A 119 -3.00 23.97 2.79
C ILE A 119 -3.44 24.23 1.35
N ASP A 120 -2.65 24.97 0.57
CA ASP A 120 -2.91 25.25 -0.85
C ASP A 120 -3.05 23.95 -1.65
N PHE A 121 -2.15 22.99 -1.42
CA PHE A 121 -2.25 21.67 -2.05
C PHE A 121 -3.57 20.97 -1.75
N TYR A 122 -4.05 21.03 -0.50
CA TYR A 122 -5.30 20.39 -0.09
C TYR A 122 -6.54 21.13 -0.62
N GLU A 123 -6.57 22.46 -0.56
CA GLU A 123 -7.68 23.30 -1.02
C GLU A 123 -7.82 23.27 -2.55
N ASP A 124 -6.74 23.53 -3.29
CA ASP A 124 -6.76 23.59 -4.75
C ASP A 124 -7.18 22.25 -5.36
N SER A 125 -6.79 21.17 -4.70
CA SER A 125 -7.10 19.80 -5.10
C SER A 125 -8.43 19.27 -4.55
N GLN A 126 -9.11 20.04 -3.69
CA GLN A 126 -10.40 19.71 -3.06
C GLN A 126 -10.41 18.36 -2.33
N PHE A 127 -9.52 18.21 -1.35
CA PHE A 127 -9.54 17.04 -0.46
C PHE A 127 -10.69 17.14 0.58
N ASP A 128 -11.19 16.00 1.05
CA ASP A 128 -12.13 15.94 2.17
C ASP A 128 -11.42 16.09 3.53
N PHE A 129 -10.18 15.58 3.61
CA PHE A 129 -9.33 15.60 4.80
C PHE A 129 -7.91 16.05 4.45
N GLY A 130 -7.25 16.79 5.35
CA GLY A 130 -5.86 17.22 5.18
C GLY A 130 -5.04 16.94 6.44
N VAL A 131 -3.93 16.21 6.29
CA VAL A 131 -3.01 15.90 7.39
C VAL A 131 -1.99 17.03 7.56
N SER A 132 -1.82 17.53 8.79
CA SER A 132 -0.87 18.59 9.12
C SER A 132 0.55 18.20 8.73
N LEU A 133 1.36 19.19 8.35
CA LEU A 133 2.78 18.97 8.05
C LEU A 133 3.52 18.43 9.28
N ASP A 134 4.28 17.36 9.11
CA ASP A 134 4.99 16.67 10.19
C ASP A 134 6.41 16.27 9.80
N HIS A 135 7.18 15.86 10.82
CA HIS A 135 8.50 15.26 10.67
C HIS A 135 8.59 13.97 11.47
N ILE A 136 8.77 12.84 10.77
CA ILE A 136 8.61 11.50 11.37
C ILE A 136 9.65 11.23 12.46
N VAL A 137 9.16 10.75 13.61
CA VAL A 137 9.97 10.08 14.64
C VAL A 137 9.90 8.56 14.42
N PHE A 138 11.02 7.93 14.04
CA PHE A 138 11.10 6.46 13.92
C PHE A 138 11.64 5.76 15.17
N GLY A 139 12.19 6.51 16.12
CA GLY A 139 12.64 5.94 17.38
C GLY A 139 11.46 5.31 18.12
N TYR A 140 11.64 4.12 18.69
CA TYR A 140 10.73 3.58 19.70
C TYR A 140 11.49 2.77 20.76
N ASP A 141 11.21 3.04 22.03
CA ASP A 141 11.81 2.39 23.18
C ASP A 141 11.38 0.92 23.27
N THR A 142 12.33 0.09 23.65
CA THR A 142 12.10 -1.32 23.88
C THR A 142 12.79 -1.73 25.17
N PRO A 143 12.39 -2.85 25.81
CA PRO A 143 13.11 -3.37 26.97
C PRO A 143 14.60 -3.64 26.73
N LYS A 144 15.05 -3.72 25.47
CA LYS A 144 16.44 -3.97 25.07
C LYS A 144 17.17 -2.72 24.55
N LYS A 145 16.45 -1.64 24.29
CA LYS A 145 16.98 -0.43 23.68
C LYS A 145 16.12 0.74 24.11
N ILE A 146 16.66 1.56 25.00
CA ILE A 146 16.11 2.86 25.34
C ILE A 146 16.79 3.91 24.47
N ILE A 147 16.03 4.90 24.03
CA ILE A 147 16.53 6.00 23.22
C ILE A 147 17.12 7.07 24.13
N GLU A 148 18.40 7.37 23.93
CA GLU A 148 19.19 8.27 24.77
C GLU A 148 20.10 9.16 23.91
N GLY A 149 20.70 10.18 24.52
CA GLY A 149 21.68 11.07 23.88
C GLY A 149 21.12 11.82 22.68
N GLU A 150 21.93 11.96 21.63
CA GLU A 150 21.56 12.69 20.39
C GLU A 150 20.30 12.14 19.73
N GLN A 151 20.05 10.82 19.82
CA GLN A 151 18.85 10.22 19.25
C GLN A 151 17.59 10.71 19.98
N LEU A 152 17.65 10.83 21.31
CA LEU A 152 16.54 11.35 22.11
C LEU A 152 16.28 12.83 21.82
N GLU A 153 17.34 13.64 21.73
CA GLU A 153 17.21 15.06 21.40
C GLU A 153 16.61 15.28 20.01
N GLU A 154 16.97 14.45 19.03
CA GLU A 154 16.34 14.49 17.70
C GLU A 154 14.85 14.06 17.74
N CYS A 155 14.50 13.06 18.55
CA CYS A 155 13.09 12.66 18.73
C CYS A 155 12.26 13.79 19.35
N LYS A 156 12.77 14.44 20.40
CA LYS A 156 12.14 15.60 21.04
C LYS A 156 12.00 16.77 20.06
N ARG A 157 13.07 17.10 19.31
CA ARG A 157 13.06 18.18 18.33
C ARG A 157 12.00 17.97 17.25
N ARG A 158 11.93 16.76 16.65
CA ARG A 158 10.93 16.44 15.62
C ARG A 158 9.51 16.43 16.17
N GLN A 159 9.30 15.95 17.39
CA GLN A 159 7.99 16.00 18.04
C GLN A 159 7.55 17.45 18.28
N ALA A 160 8.41 18.29 18.86
CA ALA A 160 8.14 19.70 19.08
C ALA A 160 7.83 20.43 17.76
N LEU A 161 8.69 20.25 16.75
CA LEU A 161 8.47 20.81 15.42
C LEU A 161 7.13 20.37 14.81
N THR A 162 6.77 19.09 14.93
CA THR A 162 5.47 18.61 14.43
C THR A 162 4.30 19.27 15.15
N LEU A 163 4.40 19.47 16.46
CA LEU A 163 3.34 20.12 17.24
C LEU A 163 3.22 21.61 16.90
N ASP A 164 4.34 22.32 16.72
CA ASP A 164 4.37 23.73 16.31
C ASP A 164 3.72 23.89 14.91
N LEU A 165 4.10 23.03 13.95
CA LEU A 165 3.51 23.01 12.61
C LEU A 165 2.02 22.65 12.63
N ALA A 166 1.60 21.74 13.53
CA ALA A 166 0.20 21.39 13.69
C ALA A 166 -0.63 22.55 14.27
N GLU A 167 -0.10 23.33 15.21
CA GLU A 167 -0.77 24.51 15.74
C GLU A 167 -0.95 25.57 14.64
N GLU A 168 0.11 25.85 13.88
CA GLU A 168 0.08 26.77 12.75
C GLU A 168 -0.91 26.30 11.66
N PHE A 169 -0.87 25.01 11.30
CA PHE A 169 -1.78 24.43 10.32
C PHE A 169 -3.24 24.53 10.74
N LEU A 170 -3.56 24.28 12.02
CA LEU A 170 -4.93 24.41 12.52
C LEU A 170 -5.42 25.87 12.47
N ALA A 171 -4.55 26.82 12.81
CA ALA A 171 -4.89 28.23 12.78
C ALA A 171 -5.13 28.73 11.34
N LYS A 172 -4.26 28.36 10.40
CA LYS A 172 -4.31 28.81 8.99
C LYS A 172 -5.36 28.07 8.16
N SER A 173 -5.72 26.84 8.51
CA SER A 173 -6.78 26.08 7.83
C SER A 173 -8.20 26.43 8.31
N LYS A 174 -8.38 27.46 9.14
CA LYS A 174 -9.72 27.93 9.52
C LYS A 174 -10.50 28.39 8.28
N GLY A 175 -11.64 27.74 8.03
CA GLY A 175 -12.48 28.02 6.86
C GLY A 175 -12.10 27.23 5.60
N ALA A 176 -11.05 26.41 5.67
CA ALA A 176 -10.73 25.41 4.66
C ALA A 176 -11.92 24.48 4.42
N HIS A 177 -12.06 24.00 3.17
CA HIS A 177 -13.05 23.01 2.78
C HIS A 177 -12.74 21.61 3.33
N PHE A 178 -11.45 21.29 3.49
CA PHE A 178 -11.02 20.03 4.09
C PHE A 178 -11.10 20.06 5.62
N GLN A 179 -11.23 18.89 6.25
CA GLN A 179 -11.17 18.76 7.70
C GLN A 179 -9.74 18.41 8.15
N PRO A 180 -9.13 19.19 9.07
CA PRO A 180 -7.73 19.03 9.42
C PRO A 180 -7.51 17.85 10.39
N PHE A 181 -6.45 17.08 10.13
CA PHE A 181 -5.89 16.07 11.02
C PHE A 181 -4.56 16.57 11.60
N GLY A 182 -4.40 16.51 12.92
CA GLY A 182 -3.13 16.77 13.58
C GLY A 182 -2.31 15.49 13.71
N VAL A 183 -1.01 15.53 13.44
CA VAL A 183 -0.13 14.35 13.52
C VAL A 183 0.52 14.24 14.90
N ALA A 184 0.36 13.10 15.55
CA ALA A 184 1.06 12.72 16.77
C ALA A 184 2.22 11.77 16.45
N HIS A 185 3.41 12.12 16.97
CA HIS A 185 4.60 11.28 16.96
C HIS A 185 5.08 11.04 18.39
N GLY A 186 5.86 9.98 18.57
CA GLY A 186 6.46 9.64 19.85
C GLY A 186 7.45 8.50 19.70
N TRP A 187 8.21 8.25 20.76
CA TRP A 187 9.17 7.16 20.82
C TRP A 187 8.91 6.19 21.97
N ASN A 188 7.79 6.34 22.66
CA ASN A 188 7.22 5.36 23.59
C ASN A 188 5.73 5.72 23.78
N LYS A 189 4.99 4.88 24.50
CA LYS A 189 3.54 5.09 24.68
C LYS A 189 3.22 6.41 25.38
N GLU A 190 4.04 6.83 26.34
CA GLU A 190 3.87 8.06 27.11
C GLU A 190 4.02 9.30 26.22
N THR A 191 5.08 9.36 25.41
CA THR A 191 5.36 10.50 24.52
C THR A 191 4.36 10.60 23.36
N TYR A 192 3.83 9.47 22.87
CA TYR A 192 2.67 9.50 21.97
C TYR A 192 1.43 10.08 22.65
N ALA A 193 1.15 9.68 23.90
CA ALA A 193 0.02 10.20 24.66
C ALA A 193 0.15 11.70 24.96
N GLU A 194 1.37 12.19 25.21
CA GLU A 194 1.68 13.62 25.34
C GLU A 194 1.37 14.39 24.05
N SER A 195 1.81 13.89 22.89
CA SER A 195 1.50 14.50 21.59
C SER A 195 0.00 14.53 21.32
N VAL A 196 -0.72 13.43 21.57
CA VAL A 196 -2.18 13.38 21.46
C VAL A 196 -2.84 14.41 22.37
N ARG A 197 -2.38 14.53 23.62
CA ARG A 197 -2.91 15.51 24.59
C ARG A 197 -2.69 16.94 24.10
N ALA A 198 -1.53 17.25 23.54
CA ALA A 198 -1.22 18.56 22.97
C ALA A 198 -2.18 18.90 21.82
N LEU A 199 -2.37 17.99 20.85
CA LEU A 199 -3.28 18.19 19.73
C LEU A 199 -4.74 18.37 20.18
N LEU A 200 -5.20 17.58 21.15
CA LEU A 200 -6.54 17.74 21.73
C LEU A 200 -6.71 19.11 22.41
N LYS A 201 -5.67 19.62 23.07
CA LYS A 201 -5.66 20.95 23.69
C LYS A 201 -5.68 22.08 22.66
N MET A 202 -5.01 21.91 21.52
CA MET A 202 -5.07 22.85 20.39
C MET A 202 -6.47 22.94 19.77
N GLY A 203 -7.29 21.89 19.90
CA GLY A 203 -8.66 21.83 19.38
C GLY A 203 -8.87 20.83 18.24
N TYR A 204 -7.89 19.99 17.94
CA TYR A 204 -8.07 18.91 16.96
C TYR A 204 -9.11 17.91 17.46
N THR A 205 -10.01 17.53 16.55
CA THR A 205 -10.97 16.41 16.74
C THR A 205 -10.57 15.18 15.93
N ARG A 206 -9.55 15.31 15.08
CA ARG A 206 -9.02 14.30 14.18
C ARG A 206 -7.52 14.22 14.37
N ILE A 207 -7.03 13.04 14.73
CA ILE A 207 -5.64 12.80 15.08
C ILE A 207 -5.11 11.67 14.23
N THR A 208 -3.93 11.88 13.67
CA THR A 208 -3.18 10.88 12.94
C THR A 208 -2.03 10.38 13.79
N MET A 209 -1.87 9.07 13.90
CA MET A 209 -0.72 8.45 14.55
C MET A 209 0.35 8.17 13.51
N GLY A 210 1.40 8.99 13.50
CA GLY A 210 2.55 8.86 12.59
C GLY A 210 3.64 7.96 13.17
N GLY A 211 4.66 7.63 12.38
CA GLY A 211 5.88 6.94 12.88
C GLY A 211 5.69 5.47 13.32
N MET A 212 4.46 4.93 13.26
CA MET A 212 4.15 3.62 13.83
C MET A 212 4.49 2.41 12.93
N VAL A 213 4.78 2.61 11.64
CA VAL A 213 5.06 1.53 10.66
C VAL A 213 6.07 0.47 11.13
N PRO A 214 7.23 0.82 11.72
CA PRO A 214 8.21 -0.16 12.18
C PRO A 214 7.84 -0.86 13.49
N LEU A 215 6.79 -0.43 14.18
CA LEU A 215 6.43 -0.98 15.48
C LEU A 215 5.94 -2.43 15.36
N LYS A 216 6.32 -3.24 16.34
CA LYS A 216 5.74 -4.57 16.52
C LYS A 216 4.33 -4.46 17.07
N ASP A 217 3.59 -5.53 16.89
CA ASP A 217 2.18 -5.61 17.26
C ASP A 217 1.91 -5.25 18.73
N ALA A 218 2.71 -5.79 19.67
CA ALA A 218 2.56 -5.47 21.09
C ALA A 218 2.80 -3.98 21.40
N GLN A 219 3.82 -3.38 20.79
CA GLN A 219 4.16 -1.96 20.97
C GLN A 219 3.06 -1.04 20.42
N LEU A 220 2.53 -1.40 19.26
CA LEU A 220 1.41 -0.70 18.63
C LEU A 220 0.18 -0.73 19.55
N LEU A 221 -0.21 -1.91 20.04
CA LEU A 221 -1.39 -2.06 20.90
C LEU A 221 -1.22 -1.36 22.25
N GLU A 222 -0.05 -1.47 22.88
CA GLU A 222 0.26 -0.76 24.14
C GLU A 222 0.17 0.76 23.96
N THR A 223 0.69 1.30 22.86
CA THR A 223 0.59 2.73 22.54
C THR A 223 -0.85 3.17 22.35
N LEU A 224 -1.63 2.40 21.58
CA LEU A 224 -3.05 2.71 21.34
C LEU A 224 -3.88 2.61 22.62
N GLN A 225 -3.54 1.67 23.52
CA GLN A 225 -4.18 1.54 24.82
C GLN A 225 -3.92 2.75 25.73
N GLU A 226 -2.70 3.27 25.74
CA GLU A 226 -2.35 4.49 26.48
C GLU A 226 -3.14 5.69 25.95
N VAL A 227 -3.14 5.87 24.62
CA VAL A 227 -3.84 6.96 23.91
C VAL A 227 -5.35 6.89 24.11
N LYS A 228 -5.94 5.70 24.14
CA LYS A 228 -7.40 5.49 24.28
C LYS A 228 -7.99 6.23 25.47
N SER A 229 -7.26 6.30 26.59
CA SER A 229 -7.71 6.98 27.82
C SER A 229 -7.94 8.49 27.63
N LEU A 230 -7.35 9.09 26.60
CA LEU A 230 -7.41 10.52 26.30
C LEU A 230 -8.53 10.89 25.32
N LEU A 231 -9.02 9.91 24.56
CA LEU A 231 -9.91 10.16 23.43
C LEU A 231 -11.33 10.49 23.89
N LYS A 232 -11.89 11.56 23.32
CA LYS A 232 -13.31 11.90 23.50
C LYS A 232 -14.17 11.06 22.54
N PRO A 233 -15.49 10.91 22.80
CA PRO A 233 -16.37 10.12 21.92
C PRO A 233 -16.39 10.59 20.45
N ASP A 234 -16.16 11.88 20.21
CA ASP A 234 -16.12 12.50 18.89
C ASP A 234 -14.72 12.49 18.24
N THR A 235 -13.66 12.19 19.00
CA THR A 235 -12.28 12.10 18.48
C THR A 235 -12.15 10.99 17.45
N LYS A 236 -11.55 11.32 16.30
CA LYS A 236 -11.28 10.38 15.20
C LYS A 236 -9.80 10.11 15.09
N VAL A 237 -9.39 8.86 15.30
CA VAL A 237 -7.99 8.46 15.17
C VAL A 237 -7.74 7.76 13.82
N HIS A 238 -6.66 8.13 13.16
CA HIS A 238 -6.16 7.53 11.92
C HIS A 238 -4.77 6.92 12.16
N LEU A 239 -4.49 5.72 11.64
CA LEU A 239 -3.13 5.13 11.69
C LEU A 239 -2.45 5.21 10.33
N LEU A 240 -1.29 5.89 10.27
CA LEU A 240 -0.53 6.03 9.02
C LEU A 240 0.23 4.76 8.64
N GLY A 241 -0.02 4.25 7.44
CA GLY A 241 0.72 3.14 6.84
C GLY A 241 0.53 1.79 7.52
N ILE A 242 -0.48 1.64 8.39
CA ILE A 242 -0.75 0.42 9.17
C ILE A 242 -1.99 -0.30 8.63
N ALA A 243 -1.78 -1.52 8.14
CA ALA A 243 -2.84 -2.52 8.00
C ALA A 243 -2.42 -3.83 8.66
N ARG A 244 -3.13 -4.24 9.72
CA ARG A 244 -2.92 -5.49 10.44
C ARG A 244 -4.28 -6.17 10.65
N PRO A 245 -4.73 -7.01 9.69
CA PRO A 245 -6.09 -7.57 9.70
C PRO A 245 -6.46 -8.27 11.02
N LYS A 246 -5.51 -8.98 11.63
CA LYS A 246 -5.70 -9.68 12.90
C LYS A 246 -6.05 -8.77 14.09
N TYR A 247 -5.78 -7.46 14.00
CA TYR A 247 -6.02 -6.49 15.07
C TYR A 247 -7.06 -5.44 14.70
N PHE A 248 -7.84 -5.63 13.63
CA PHE A 248 -8.89 -4.67 13.28
C PHE A 248 -9.93 -4.51 14.40
N GLN A 249 -10.26 -5.59 15.10
CA GLN A 249 -11.16 -5.52 16.25
C GLN A 249 -10.56 -4.69 17.39
N ASP A 250 -9.29 -4.94 17.72
CA ASP A 250 -8.56 -4.19 18.74
C ASP A 250 -8.41 -2.71 18.37
N PHE A 251 -8.10 -2.41 17.10
CA PHE A 251 -8.04 -1.03 16.63
C PHE A 251 -9.36 -0.30 16.88
N MET A 252 -10.49 -0.93 16.54
CA MET A 252 -11.81 -0.34 16.78
C MET A 252 -12.12 -0.14 18.27
N SER A 253 -11.84 -1.14 19.12
CA SER A 253 -12.06 -1.02 20.57
C SER A 253 -11.19 0.07 21.20
N LEU A 254 -9.96 0.22 20.69
CA LEU A 254 -8.99 1.24 21.06
C LEU A 254 -9.24 2.62 20.41
N GLY A 255 -10.38 2.81 19.73
CA GLY A 255 -10.82 4.14 19.25
C GLY A 255 -10.24 4.55 17.89
N VAL A 256 -9.56 3.65 17.17
CA VAL A 256 -9.15 3.88 15.78
C VAL A 256 -10.37 3.89 14.89
N THR A 257 -10.44 4.92 14.03
CA THR A 257 -11.57 5.15 13.13
C THR A 257 -11.21 5.04 11.66
N SER A 258 -9.93 5.13 11.33
CA SER A 258 -9.44 4.89 9.98
C SER A 258 -7.99 4.41 9.95
N ILE A 259 -7.61 3.78 8.85
CA ILE A 259 -6.26 3.32 8.55
C ILE A 259 -5.94 3.63 7.09
N ASP A 260 -4.66 3.73 6.75
CA ASP A 260 -4.20 3.59 5.38
C ASP A 260 -3.10 2.54 5.26
N SER A 261 -2.97 1.96 4.08
CA SER A 261 -1.86 1.05 3.78
C SER A 261 -1.74 0.75 2.30
N THR A 262 -0.50 0.73 1.81
CA THR A 262 -0.12 0.14 0.52
C THR A 262 0.42 -1.28 0.65
N THR A 263 0.53 -1.82 1.87
CA THR A 263 1.15 -3.12 2.14
C THR A 263 0.59 -4.25 1.28
N PRO A 264 -0.75 -4.43 1.11
CA PRO A 264 -1.28 -5.51 0.29
C PRO A 264 -0.84 -5.44 -1.18
N LEU A 265 -0.76 -4.21 -1.73
CA LEU A 265 -0.28 -3.96 -3.07
C LEU A 265 1.22 -4.26 -3.19
N GLN A 266 2.03 -3.71 -2.28
CA GLN A 266 3.48 -3.90 -2.28
C GLN A 266 3.84 -5.38 -2.11
N GLN A 267 3.14 -6.12 -1.26
CA GLN A 267 3.40 -7.54 -1.03
C GLN A 267 3.19 -8.39 -2.28
N ALA A 268 2.28 -7.99 -3.19
CA ALA A 268 2.07 -8.69 -4.44
C ALA A 268 3.34 -8.78 -5.33
N PHE A 269 4.30 -7.86 -5.18
CA PHE A 269 5.50 -7.83 -6.02
C PHE A 269 6.84 -7.48 -5.34
N LYS A 270 6.84 -7.09 -4.06
CA LYS A 270 8.07 -6.88 -3.26
C LYS A 270 8.30 -7.97 -2.22
N ASP A 271 7.25 -8.67 -1.78
CA ASP A 271 7.37 -9.78 -0.83
C ASP A 271 7.84 -11.06 -1.55
N LYS A 272 8.55 -11.93 -0.82
CA LYS A 272 9.03 -13.21 -1.34
C LYS A 272 8.02 -14.34 -1.20
N LYS A 273 7.11 -14.24 -0.23
CA LYS A 273 6.19 -15.30 0.19
C LYS A 273 4.72 -14.87 0.13
N ASN A 274 4.40 -13.65 0.56
CA ASN A 274 3.01 -13.20 0.73
C ASN A 274 2.48 -12.51 -0.53
N ASN A 275 2.46 -13.20 -1.68
CA ASN A 275 2.15 -12.51 -2.94
C ASN A 275 0.65 -12.49 -3.25
N PHE A 276 -0.07 -13.57 -2.94
CA PHE A 276 -1.51 -13.70 -3.20
C PHE A 276 -2.26 -13.93 -1.90
N HIS A 277 -3.04 -12.95 -1.47
CA HIS A 277 -3.79 -13.00 -0.21
C HIS A 277 -5.09 -13.78 -0.37
N VAL A 278 -5.53 -14.42 0.71
CA VAL A 278 -6.84 -15.09 0.82
C VAL A 278 -7.58 -14.61 2.07
N MET A 279 -8.89 -14.87 2.13
CA MET A 279 -9.73 -14.52 3.27
C MET A 279 -9.26 -15.26 4.53
N ASP A 280 -9.01 -16.56 4.41
CA ASP A 280 -8.65 -17.42 5.52
C ASP A 280 -7.34 -18.18 5.21
N GLY A 281 -6.47 -18.28 6.21
CA GLY A 281 -5.18 -18.97 6.08
C GLY A 281 -4.04 -18.13 5.52
N GLU A 282 -2.93 -18.82 5.23
CA GLU A 282 -1.68 -18.22 4.79
C GLU A 282 -1.70 -17.85 3.31
N ALA A 283 -1.11 -16.70 3.00
CA ALA A 283 -0.93 -16.22 1.63
C ALA A 283 -0.12 -17.21 0.76
N TYR A 284 -0.28 -17.11 -0.55
CA TYR A 284 0.43 -17.94 -1.53
C TYR A 284 1.57 -17.18 -2.19
N VAL A 285 2.58 -17.95 -2.61
CA VAL A 285 3.73 -17.46 -3.36
C VAL A 285 3.34 -17.35 -4.83
N ALA A 286 3.71 -16.25 -5.48
CA ALA A 286 3.49 -16.12 -6.91
C ALA A 286 4.57 -16.89 -7.70
N LEU A 287 4.14 -17.54 -8.78
CA LEU A 287 4.96 -18.39 -9.65
C LEU A 287 5.87 -17.52 -10.52
N ARG A 288 7.19 -17.54 -10.28
CA ARG A 288 8.11 -16.59 -10.93
C ARG A 288 8.45 -17.02 -12.34
N VAL A 289 8.21 -16.11 -13.28
CA VAL A 289 8.64 -16.24 -14.68
C VAL A 289 9.24 -14.91 -15.13
N PRO A 290 10.45 -14.54 -14.66
CA PRO A 290 11.08 -13.27 -15.01
C PRO A 290 11.25 -13.12 -16.52
N GLN A 291 11.07 -11.89 -17.02
CA GLN A 291 11.32 -11.54 -18.43
C GLN A 291 12.82 -11.47 -18.70
N LEU A 292 13.29 -12.08 -19.78
CA LEU A 292 14.70 -12.02 -20.18
C LEU A 292 15.20 -10.57 -20.31
N ASP A 293 14.43 -9.75 -21.04
CA ASP A 293 14.80 -8.35 -21.33
C ASP A 293 14.32 -7.38 -20.24
N GLY A 294 13.45 -7.84 -19.32
CA GLY A 294 12.86 -7.03 -18.27
C GLY A 294 13.47 -7.22 -16.88
N ASN A 295 14.24 -8.30 -16.66
CA ASN A 295 14.85 -8.61 -15.37
C ASN A 295 16.35 -8.29 -15.39
N VAL A 296 16.76 -7.26 -14.65
CA VAL A 296 18.15 -6.77 -14.63
C VAL A 296 19.14 -7.87 -14.22
N THR A 297 18.80 -8.71 -13.24
CA THR A 297 19.67 -9.78 -12.77
C THR A 297 19.86 -10.86 -13.84
N LEU A 298 18.76 -11.31 -14.46
CA LEU A 298 18.81 -12.31 -15.53
C LEU A 298 19.53 -11.76 -16.77
N SER A 299 19.26 -10.51 -17.15
CA SER A 299 19.94 -9.83 -18.25
C SER A 299 21.46 -9.74 -18.00
N ARG A 300 21.90 -9.47 -16.76
CA ARG A 300 23.33 -9.50 -16.41
C ARG A 300 23.95 -10.88 -16.57
N LYS A 301 23.27 -11.94 -16.10
CA LYS A 301 23.75 -13.33 -16.24
C LYS A 301 23.88 -13.77 -17.69
N ILE A 302 22.96 -13.34 -18.55
CA ILE A 302 23.02 -13.60 -19.99
C ILE A 302 24.21 -12.87 -20.60
N LYS A 303 24.37 -11.58 -20.30
CA LYS A 303 25.49 -10.76 -20.80
C LYS A 303 26.86 -11.24 -20.33
N SER A 304 26.94 -11.85 -19.15
CA SER A 304 28.18 -12.43 -18.61
C SER A 304 28.46 -13.84 -19.12
N GLY A 305 27.55 -14.45 -19.91
CA GLY A 305 27.69 -15.82 -20.39
C GLY A 305 27.43 -16.91 -19.32
N GLU A 306 26.96 -16.55 -18.13
CA GLU A 306 26.57 -17.53 -17.09
C GLU A 306 25.30 -18.30 -17.50
N VAL A 307 24.44 -17.65 -18.28
CA VAL A 307 23.18 -18.21 -18.79
C VAL A 307 23.16 -18.09 -20.31
N ASP A 308 22.98 -19.21 -20.98
CA ASP A 308 22.76 -19.25 -22.43
C ASP A 308 21.41 -18.60 -22.78
N GLN A 309 21.43 -17.63 -23.70
CA GLN A 309 20.25 -16.86 -24.08
C GLN A 309 19.16 -17.71 -24.76
N ASP A 310 19.55 -18.64 -25.63
CA ASP A 310 18.62 -19.47 -26.38
C ASP A 310 17.97 -20.51 -25.47
N VAL A 311 18.74 -21.12 -24.57
CA VAL A 311 18.22 -21.98 -23.51
C VAL A 311 17.22 -21.21 -22.64
N ALA A 312 17.58 -20.00 -22.20
CA ALA A 312 16.70 -19.17 -21.38
C ALA A 312 15.40 -18.80 -22.10
N ARG A 313 15.45 -18.49 -23.40
CA ARG A 313 14.27 -18.20 -24.24
C ARG A 313 13.36 -19.40 -24.38
N VAL A 314 13.92 -20.59 -24.59
CA VAL A 314 13.13 -21.83 -24.68
C VAL A 314 12.45 -22.12 -23.35
N LEU A 315 13.19 -22.09 -22.24
CA LEU A 315 12.63 -22.39 -20.91
C LEU A 315 11.59 -21.38 -20.44
N GLU A 316 11.79 -20.08 -20.70
CA GLU A 316 10.79 -19.04 -20.40
C GLU A 316 9.47 -19.30 -21.15
N ARG A 317 9.55 -19.58 -22.45
CA ARG A 317 8.38 -19.88 -23.29
C ARG A 317 7.68 -21.15 -22.85
N SER A 318 8.43 -22.20 -22.54
CA SER A 318 7.91 -23.46 -22.03
C SER A 318 7.20 -23.28 -20.69
N ALA A 319 7.79 -22.54 -19.74
CA ALA A 319 7.16 -22.23 -18.46
C ALA A 319 5.83 -21.48 -18.63
N LEU A 320 5.79 -20.45 -19.47
CA LEU A 320 4.54 -19.72 -19.75
C LEU A 320 3.49 -20.59 -20.46
N LYS A 321 3.92 -21.46 -21.39
CA LYS A 321 3.01 -22.38 -22.08
C LYS A 321 2.43 -23.38 -21.09
N ALA A 322 3.26 -24.02 -20.28
CA ALA A 322 2.86 -25.01 -19.28
C ALA A 322 1.90 -24.41 -18.24
N LEU A 323 2.22 -23.24 -17.67
CA LEU A 323 1.32 -22.57 -16.72
C LEU A 323 -0.04 -22.23 -17.35
N ARG A 324 -0.07 -21.78 -18.61
CA ARG A 324 -1.34 -21.51 -19.30
C ARG A 324 -2.15 -22.78 -19.56
N ALA A 325 -1.50 -23.86 -20.01
CA ALA A 325 -2.14 -25.16 -20.21
C ALA A 325 -2.67 -25.71 -18.87
N TYR A 326 -1.89 -25.59 -17.79
CA TYR A 326 -2.29 -25.98 -16.45
C TYR A 326 -3.49 -25.17 -15.92
N GLY A 327 -3.50 -23.86 -16.19
CA GLY A 327 -4.63 -22.99 -15.88
C GLY A 327 -5.92 -23.39 -16.60
N LYS A 328 -5.82 -24.12 -17.73
CA LYS A 328 -6.95 -24.69 -18.47
C LYS A 328 -7.22 -26.17 -18.18
N CYS A 329 -6.51 -26.75 -17.22
CA CYS A 329 -6.58 -28.18 -16.89
C CYS A 329 -6.17 -29.12 -18.04
N GLU A 330 -5.28 -28.66 -18.92
CA GLU A 330 -4.78 -29.44 -20.07
C GLU A 330 -3.56 -30.33 -19.72
N ILE A 331 -2.84 -30.02 -18.63
CA ILE A 331 -1.68 -30.78 -18.14
C ILE A 331 -1.76 -30.98 -16.62
N SER A 332 -0.99 -31.94 -16.10
CA SER A 332 -0.95 -32.23 -14.66
C SER A 332 -0.19 -31.18 -13.85
N THR A 333 -0.37 -31.22 -12.53
CA THR A 333 0.36 -30.35 -11.59
C THR A 333 1.85 -30.63 -11.64
N GLU A 334 2.23 -31.91 -11.72
CA GLU A 334 3.61 -32.37 -11.78
C GLU A 334 4.30 -31.86 -13.04
N GLU A 335 3.65 -31.97 -14.20
CA GLU A 335 4.20 -31.49 -15.48
C GLU A 335 4.40 -29.95 -15.47
N ALA A 336 3.42 -29.21 -14.96
CA ALA A 336 3.51 -27.76 -14.83
C ALA A 336 4.63 -27.33 -13.86
N LEU A 337 4.74 -28.02 -12.72
CA LEU A 337 5.77 -27.77 -11.73
C LEU A 337 7.16 -28.06 -12.27
N GLU A 338 7.40 -29.22 -12.88
CA GLU A 338 8.73 -29.54 -13.43
C GLU A 338 9.17 -28.54 -14.49
N THR A 339 8.27 -28.15 -15.39
CA THR A 339 8.57 -27.15 -16.42
C THR A 339 8.91 -25.78 -15.82
N LEU A 340 8.15 -25.35 -14.81
CA LEU A 340 8.43 -24.10 -14.08
C LEU A 340 9.77 -24.19 -13.33
N MET A 341 10.03 -25.30 -12.66
CA MET A 341 11.24 -25.52 -11.88
C MET A 341 12.50 -25.56 -12.74
N ALA A 342 12.42 -26.04 -13.98
CA ALA A 342 13.52 -25.96 -14.94
C ALA A 342 13.93 -24.50 -15.20
N TYR A 343 12.96 -23.59 -15.36
CA TYR A 343 13.25 -22.17 -15.53
C TYR A 343 13.72 -21.49 -14.24
N GLU A 344 13.13 -21.84 -13.09
CA GLU A 344 13.56 -21.32 -11.78
C GLU A 344 15.02 -21.68 -11.48
N LYS A 345 15.44 -22.93 -11.76
CA LYS A 345 16.84 -23.38 -11.61
C LYS A 345 17.80 -22.53 -12.45
N LEU A 346 17.42 -22.21 -13.69
CA LEU A 346 18.23 -21.38 -14.58
C LEU A 346 18.42 -19.96 -14.02
N HIS A 347 17.34 -19.27 -13.63
CA HIS A 347 17.46 -17.86 -13.25
C HIS A 347 17.83 -17.63 -11.77
N ALA A 348 17.45 -18.53 -10.86
CA ALA A 348 17.68 -18.39 -9.42
C ALA A 348 18.81 -19.29 -8.88
N GLY A 349 19.18 -20.34 -9.62
CA GLY A 349 20.13 -21.37 -9.17
C GLY A 349 19.45 -22.51 -8.40
N ASN A 350 20.09 -23.69 -8.41
CA ASN A 350 19.52 -24.95 -7.88
C ASN A 350 19.06 -24.85 -6.41
N GLU A 351 19.86 -24.26 -5.53
CA GLU A 351 19.55 -24.18 -4.11
C GLU A 351 18.27 -23.34 -3.83
N LYS A 352 18.13 -22.20 -4.51
CA LYS A 352 16.95 -21.33 -4.34
C LYS A 352 15.71 -21.96 -4.96
N ALA A 353 15.88 -22.61 -6.11
CA ALA A 353 14.80 -23.35 -6.77
C ALA A 353 14.26 -24.46 -5.84
N GLU A 354 15.13 -25.24 -5.21
CA GLU A 354 14.66 -26.31 -4.32
C GLU A 354 13.91 -25.77 -3.10
N LYS A 355 14.37 -24.65 -2.52
CA LYS A 355 13.69 -24.00 -1.38
C LYS A 355 12.29 -23.47 -1.70
N ILE A 356 12.02 -23.07 -2.95
CA ILE A 356 10.71 -22.52 -3.35
C ILE A 356 9.75 -23.58 -3.91
N ARG A 357 10.26 -24.76 -4.28
CA ARG A 357 9.51 -25.84 -4.92
C ARG A 357 8.21 -26.20 -4.20
N SER A 358 8.24 -26.39 -2.88
CA SER A 358 7.05 -26.72 -2.08
C SER A 358 5.99 -25.62 -2.09
N SER A 359 6.42 -24.36 -2.15
CA SER A 359 5.51 -23.20 -2.23
C SER A 359 4.85 -23.08 -3.61
N TYR A 360 5.59 -23.38 -4.68
CA TYR A 360 5.02 -23.48 -6.02
C TYR A 360 4.05 -24.65 -6.14
N LEU A 361 4.43 -25.82 -5.61
CA LEU A 361 3.55 -26.99 -5.57
C LEU A 361 2.24 -26.65 -4.85
N ARG A 362 2.29 -26.05 -3.65
CA ARG A 362 1.10 -25.62 -2.91
C ARG A 362 0.21 -24.70 -3.74
N THR A 363 0.80 -23.70 -4.38
CA THR A 363 0.06 -22.72 -5.19
C THR A 363 -0.61 -23.37 -6.41
N LEU A 364 0.09 -24.29 -7.08
CA LEU A 364 -0.47 -25.04 -8.20
C LEU A 364 -1.57 -25.98 -7.72
N GLN A 365 -1.33 -26.83 -6.72
CA GLN A 365 -2.29 -27.81 -6.21
C GLN A 365 -3.58 -27.18 -5.70
N GLU A 366 -3.48 -26.11 -4.90
CA GLU A 366 -4.66 -25.51 -4.27
C GLU A 366 -5.41 -24.54 -5.21
N ARG A 367 -4.80 -24.10 -6.32
CA ARG A 367 -5.40 -23.22 -7.34
C ARG A 367 -6.20 -22.03 -6.75
N PRO A 368 -5.61 -21.21 -5.85
CA PRO A 368 -6.35 -20.23 -5.07
C PRO A 368 -7.02 -19.13 -5.91
N TRP A 369 -6.56 -18.90 -7.15
CA TRP A 369 -7.20 -17.95 -8.06
C TRP A 369 -8.57 -18.43 -8.58
N GLU A 370 -8.83 -19.73 -8.61
CA GLU A 370 -10.13 -20.27 -9.06
C GLU A 370 -11.17 -20.26 -7.93
N GLN A 371 -10.70 -20.37 -6.69
CA GLN A 371 -11.54 -20.24 -5.50
C GLN A 371 -11.94 -18.79 -5.24
N CYS A 372 -11.20 -17.82 -5.79
CA CYS A 372 -11.49 -16.41 -5.63
C CYS A 372 -12.47 -15.90 -6.70
N GLY A 373 -13.65 -15.46 -6.27
CA GLY A 373 -14.66 -14.89 -7.15
C GLY A 373 -14.41 -13.46 -7.63
N CYS A 374 -13.29 -12.79 -7.32
CA CYS A 374 -13.10 -11.39 -7.69
C CYS A 374 -12.93 -11.17 -9.22
N ASP A 375 -13.23 -9.97 -9.70
CA ASP A 375 -13.11 -9.62 -11.13
C ASP A 375 -11.69 -9.83 -11.69
N VAL A 376 -10.66 -9.58 -10.88
CA VAL A 376 -9.27 -9.84 -11.28
C VAL A 376 -9.05 -11.33 -11.55
N CYS A 377 -9.33 -12.18 -10.57
CA CYS A 377 -9.09 -13.62 -10.70
C CYS A 377 -9.94 -14.24 -11.81
N LYS A 378 -11.22 -13.84 -11.92
CA LYS A 378 -12.11 -14.27 -13.00
C LYS A 378 -11.63 -13.85 -14.39
N SER A 379 -11.09 -12.64 -14.52
CA SER A 379 -10.72 -12.10 -15.84
C SER A 379 -9.39 -12.63 -16.37
N ILE A 380 -8.39 -12.84 -15.52
CA ILE A 380 -7.03 -13.21 -15.98
C ILE A 380 -6.62 -14.65 -15.61
N GLY A 381 -7.43 -15.35 -14.80
CA GLY A 381 -7.19 -16.72 -14.38
C GLY A 381 -5.81 -16.88 -13.73
N ILE A 382 -5.09 -17.95 -14.12
CA ILE A 382 -3.75 -18.24 -13.58
C ILE A 382 -2.76 -17.08 -13.71
N ASN A 383 -2.94 -16.14 -14.65
CA ASN A 383 -2.05 -14.99 -14.78
C ASN A 383 -1.96 -14.16 -13.48
N VAL A 384 -2.99 -14.17 -12.63
CA VAL A 384 -2.94 -13.44 -11.35
C VAL A 384 -1.85 -13.98 -10.42
N VAL A 385 -1.56 -15.28 -10.45
CA VAL A 385 -0.52 -15.89 -9.60
C VAL A 385 0.84 -15.98 -10.29
N ILE A 386 0.97 -15.58 -11.55
CA ILE A 386 2.26 -15.51 -12.23
C ILE A 386 2.95 -14.19 -11.85
N PHE A 387 4.16 -14.29 -11.29
CA PHE A 387 5.03 -13.14 -11.01
C PHE A 387 5.79 -12.79 -12.28
N ARG A 388 5.24 -11.86 -13.07
CA ARG A 388 5.81 -11.40 -14.33
C ARG A 388 5.18 -10.09 -14.79
N GLY A 389 6.02 -9.07 -15.01
CA GLY A 389 5.60 -7.78 -15.55
C GLY A 389 4.68 -6.98 -14.61
N ALA A 390 4.48 -5.70 -14.92
CA ALA A 390 3.66 -4.82 -14.08
C ALA A 390 2.17 -5.22 -14.08
N GLU A 391 1.64 -5.66 -15.22
CA GLU A 391 0.20 -5.87 -15.41
C GLU A 391 -0.38 -7.04 -14.60
N ARG A 392 0.38 -8.14 -14.43
CA ARG A 392 -0.01 -9.23 -13.53
C ARG A 392 0.20 -8.86 -12.08
N ASN A 393 1.36 -8.29 -11.78
CA ASN A 393 1.78 -7.94 -10.43
C ASN A 393 0.85 -6.89 -9.77
N ARG A 394 0.47 -5.84 -10.50
CA ARG A 394 -0.46 -4.81 -10.02
C ARG A 394 -1.87 -5.34 -9.86
N ARG A 395 -2.37 -6.15 -10.81
CA ARG A 395 -3.69 -6.81 -10.68
C ARG A 395 -3.77 -7.74 -9.48
N ARG A 396 -2.73 -8.56 -9.24
CA ARG A 396 -2.60 -9.34 -7.99
C ARG A 396 -2.61 -8.44 -6.75
N GLY A 397 -1.95 -7.29 -6.82
CA GLY A 397 -2.02 -6.27 -5.78
C GLY A 397 -3.44 -5.73 -5.55
N PHE A 398 -4.20 -5.46 -6.61
CA PHE A 398 -5.59 -5.01 -6.48
C PHE A 398 -6.48 -6.07 -5.84
N HIS A 399 -6.29 -7.34 -6.22
CA HIS A 399 -6.89 -8.47 -5.51
C HIS A 399 -6.53 -8.45 -4.01
N ASN A 400 -5.26 -8.28 -3.65
CA ASN A 400 -4.84 -8.21 -2.25
C ASN A 400 -5.47 -7.05 -1.47
N ILE A 401 -5.64 -5.88 -2.11
CA ILE A 401 -6.34 -4.72 -1.53
C ILE A 401 -7.81 -5.10 -1.26
N GLN A 402 -8.48 -5.73 -2.23
CA GLN A 402 -9.88 -6.15 -2.04
C GLN A 402 -10.02 -7.20 -0.92
N VAL A 403 -9.09 -8.15 -0.82
CA VAL A 403 -9.07 -9.14 0.28
C VAL A 403 -8.89 -8.44 1.64
N LEU A 404 -7.98 -7.47 1.74
CA LEU A 404 -7.82 -6.67 2.96
C LEU A 404 -9.13 -5.99 3.35
N TYR A 405 -9.79 -5.35 2.38
CA TYR A 405 -11.02 -4.62 2.64
C TYR A 405 -12.18 -5.55 3.02
N ARG A 406 -12.28 -6.72 2.40
CA ARG A 406 -13.27 -7.75 2.80
C ARG A 406 -13.04 -8.24 4.23
N LYS A 407 -11.78 -8.47 4.63
CA LYS A 407 -11.44 -8.80 6.03
C LYS A 407 -11.92 -7.70 6.98
N LEU A 408 -11.67 -6.45 6.63
CA LEU A 408 -12.15 -5.30 7.41
C LEU A 408 -13.69 -5.27 7.50
N GLN A 409 -14.40 -5.43 6.39
CA GLN A 409 -15.88 -5.43 6.40
C GLN A 409 -16.43 -6.57 7.24
N GLN A 410 -15.82 -7.76 7.19
CA GLN A 410 -16.21 -8.90 8.02
C GLN A 410 -16.02 -8.59 9.50
N THR A 411 -14.88 -8.02 9.90
CA THR A 411 -14.65 -7.61 11.30
C THR A 411 -15.66 -6.56 11.76
N VAL A 412 -15.95 -5.54 10.93
CA VAL A 412 -16.95 -4.51 11.23
C VAL A 412 -18.34 -5.12 11.41
N ALA A 413 -18.74 -6.05 10.53
CA ALA A 413 -20.04 -6.70 10.61
C ALA A 413 -20.17 -7.56 11.88
N THR A 414 -19.14 -8.33 12.24
CA THR A 414 -19.14 -9.13 13.48
C THR A 414 -19.23 -8.24 14.72
N ALA A 415 -18.49 -7.12 14.75
CA ALA A 415 -18.52 -6.18 15.88
C ALA A 415 -19.90 -5.53 16.10
N GLN A 416 -20.70 -5.37 15.05
CA GLN A 416 -22.06 -4.80 15.15
C GLN A 416 -23.09 -5.80 15.68
N VAL A 417 -22.84 -7.11 15.59
CA VAL A 417 -23.74 -8.17 16.07
C VAL A 417 -23.50 -8.51 17.55
N THR A 418 -22.34 -8.17 18.10
CA THR A 418 -21.95 -8.46 19.50
C THR A 418 -22.35 -7.33 20.49
N ILE A 419 -23.02 -6.28 20.00
CA ILE A 419 -23.59 -5.17 20.79
C ILE A 419 -25.10 -5.28 20.70
#